data_AF-A0A843LL42-F1
#
_entry.id   AF-A0A843LL42-F1
#
_cell.length_a   1.000
_cell.length_b   1.000
_cell.length_c   1.000
_cell.angle_alpha   90.00
_cell.angle_beta   90.00
_cell.angle_gamma   90.00
#
_symmetry.space_group_name_H-M   'P 1'
#
loop_
_entity.id
_entity.type
_entity.pdbx_description
1 polymer ?
#
loop_
_entity_poly.entity_id
_entity_poly.type
_entity_poly.pdbx_seq_one_letter_code
_entity_poly.pdbx_strand_id
1 'polypeptide(L)'
;MDIWLQLILLVILIFINGFFAASEMAIVSSNRLVIEEEADKGRKKAKTLLKLLDDESKFLSTIQVVITLAGMFSASSAAVQLAVPVGKLFEKLGTSVNAGYT
;
A
#
# COMPACT_ATOMS: atom_id res chain seq x y z
N MET A 1 -13.99 3.22 -19.24
CA MET A 1 -13.76 2.26 -18.14
C MET A 1 -15.01 2.31 -17.29
N ASP A 2 -15.76 1.22 -17.21
CA ASP A 2 -16.99 1.20 -16.40
C ASP A 2 -16.65 1.45 -14.92
N ILE A 3 -17.46 2.29 -14.25
CA ILE A 3 -17.28 2.65 -12.83
C ILE A 3 -17.11 1.40 -11.93
N TRP A 4 -17.76 0.30 -12.31
CA TRP A 4 -17.68 -1.01 -11.67
C TRP A 4 -16.28 -1.63 -11.71
N LEU A 5 -15.59 -1.55 -12.86
CA LEU A 5 -14.21 -2.03 -13.00
C LEU A 5 -13.25 -1.24 -12.10
N GLN A 6 -13.49 0.06 -11.97
CA GLN A 6 -12.69 0.96 -11.15
C GLN A 6 -12.88 0.69 -9.66
N LEU A 7 -14.11 0.41 -9.23
CA LEU A 7 -14.44 0.01 -7.87
C LEU A 7 -13.79 -1.33 -7.51
N ILE A 8 -13.86 -2.32 -8.41
CA ILE A 8 -13.19 -3.63 -8.24
C ILE A 8 -11.69 -3.45 -8.10
N LEU A 9 -11.07 -2.65 -8.98
CA LEU A 9 -9.64 -2.36 -8.91
C LEU A 9 -9.26 -1.71 -7.57
N LEU A 10 -10.03 -0.72 -7.11
CA LEU A 10 -9.82 -0.04 -5.83
C LEU A 10 -9.90 -1.03 -4.65
N VAL A 11 -10.94 -1.87 -4.62
CA VAL A 11 -11.14 -2.88 -3.58
C VAL A 11 -9.95 -3.86 -3.54
N ILE A 12 -9.52 -4.37 -4.70
CA ILE A 12 -8.35 -5.24 -4.79
C ILE A 12 -7.11 -4.54 -4.24
N LEU A 13 -6.89 -3.27 -4.61
CA LEU A 13 -5.71 -2.52 -4.22
C LEU A 13 -5.69 -2.18 -2.72
N ILE A 14 -6.87 -1.97 -2.12
CA ILE A 14 -7.04 -1.85 -0.66
C ILE A 14 -6.71 -3.17 0.03
N PHE A 15 -7.23 -4.30 -0.47
CA PHE A 15 -6.92 -5.61 0.10
C PHE A 15 -5.44 -5.95 0.01
N ILE A 16 -4.79 -5.62 -1.11
CA ILE A 16 -3.35 -5.79 -1.30
C ILE A 16 -2.58 -4.97 -0.25
N ASN A 17 -2.89 -3.67 -0.12
CA ASN A 17 -2.24 -2.83 0.90
C ASN A 17 -2.48 -3.35 2.32
N GLY A 18 -3.72 -3.74 2.64
CA GLY A 18 -4.08 -4.30 3.94
C GLY A 18 -3.35 -5.60 4.25
N PHE A 19 -3.21 -6.51 3.27
CA PHE A 19 -2.46 -7.75 3.41
C PHE A 19 -0.97 -7.49 3.70
N PHE A 20 -0.37 -6.57 2.96
CA PHE A 20 1.03 -6.19 3.14
C PHE A 20 1.27 -5.49 4.48
N ALA A 21 0.41 -4.56 4.88
CA ALA A 21 0.45 -3.90 6.18
C ALA A 21 0.26 -4.90 7.34
N ALA A 22 -0.64 -5.88 7.19
CA ALA A 22 -0.82 -6.94 8.18
C ALA A 22 0.42 -7.84 8.29
N SER A 23 1.08 -8.12 7.17
CA SER A 23 2.33 -8.90 7.13
C SER A 23 3.49 -8.15 7.81
N GLU A 24 3.59 -6.84 7.57
CA GLU A 24 4.53 -5.94 8.25
C GLU A 24 4.29 -5.96 9.77
N MET A 25 3.05 -5.74 10.20
CA MET A 25 2.68 -5.73 11.61
C MET A 25 2.90 -7.10 12.28
N ALA A 26 2.64 -8.20 11.59
CA ALA A 26 2.89 -9.55 12.09
C ALA A 26 4.37 -9.80 12.37
N ILE A 27 5.26 -9.27 11.51
CA ILE A 27 6.70 -9.36 11.71
C ILE A 27 7.15 -8.47 12.86
N VAL A 28 6.74 -7.20 12.86
CA VAL A 28 7.12 -6.23 13.92
C VAL A 28 6.63 -6.66 15.31
N SER A 29 5.49 -7.34 15.39
CA SER A 29 4.93 -7.85 16.66
C SER A 29 5.38 -9.27 17.02
N SER A 30 6.17 -9.93 16.18
CA SER A 30 6.63 -11.29 16.44
C SER A 30 7.57 -11.34 17.64
N ASN A 31 7.30 -12.26 18.57
CA ASN A 31 8.17 -12.45 19.73
C ASN A 31 9.42 -13.25 19.33
N ARG A 32 10.52 -12.52 19.09
CA ARG A 32 11.79 -13.09 18.64
C ARG A 32 12.37 -14.11 19.63
N LEU A 33 12.21 -13.86 20.94
CA LEU A 33 12.65 -14.76 22.02
C LEU A 33 12.02 -16.16 21.90
N VAL A 34 10.71 -16.22 21.63
CA VAL A 34 10.00 -17.51 21.45
C VAL A 34 10.46 -18.22 20.19
N ILE A 35 10.76 -17.48 19.12
CA ILE A 35 11.21 -18.03 17.84
C ILE A 35 12.65 -18.57 17.96
N GLU A 36 13.52 -17.86 18.70
CA GLU A 36 14.88 -18.33 19.05
C GLU A 36 14.81 -19.62 19.86
N GLU A 37 13.96 -19.68 20.88
CA GLU A 37 13.80 -20.89 21.71
C GLU A 37 13.32 -22.10 20.88
N GLU A 38 12.37 -21.91 19.97
CA GLU A 38 11.90 -22.98 19.06
C GLU A 38 12.94 -23.37 18.00
N ALA A 39 13.80 -22.43 17.58
CA ALA A 39 14.91 -22.70 16.67
C ALA A 39 16.00 -23.55 17.36
N ASP A 40 16.26 -23.28 18.65
CA ASP A 40 17.19 -24.03 19.49
C ASP A 40 16.69 -25.45 19.79
N LYS A 41 15.37 -25.65 19.92
CA LYS A 41 14.71 -26.97 19.96
C LYS A 41 14.83 -27.75 18.64
N GLY A 42 15.50 -27.22 17.62
CA GLY A 42 15.78 -27.90 16.36
C GLY A 42 14.68 -27.78 15.31
N ARG A 43 13.65 -26.95 15.52
CA ARG A 43 12.59 -26.78 14.51
C ARG A 43 13.12 -26.01 13.30
N LYS A 44 13.21 -26.71 12.16
CA LYS A 44 13.69 -26.13 10.89
C LYS A 44 12.94 -24.86 10.48
N LYS A 45 11.61 -24.83 10.68
CA LYS A 45 10.76 -23.66 10.37
C LYS A 45 11.14 -22.43 11.21
N ALA A 46 11.42 -22.63 12.50
CA ALA A 46 11.81 -21.54 13.40
C ALA A 46 13.19 -20.98 13.00
N LYS A 47 14.16 -21.82 12.64
CA LYS A 47 15.46 -21.37 12.09
C LYS A 47 15.30 -20.54 10.80
N THR A 48 14.41 -20.95 9.90
CA THR A 48 14.16 -20.19 8.66
C THR A 48 13.49 -18.85 8.97
N LEU A 49 12.50 -18.84 9.87
CA LEU A 49 11.84 -17.60 10.28
C LEU A 49 12.82 -16.65 10.98
N LEU A 50 13.68 -17.18 11.86
CA LEU A 50 14.68 -16.37 12.55
C LEU A 50 15.65 -15.68 11.57
N LYS A 51 16.11 -16.39 10.52
CA LYS A 51 16.92 -15.80 9.45
C LYS A 51 16.18 -14.71 8.66
N LEU A 52 14.86 -14.82 8.51
CA LEU A 52 14.04 -13.80 7.85
C LEU A 52 13.87 -12.57 8.76
N LEU A 53 13.73 -12.78 10.06
CA LEU A 53 13.62 -11.71 11.06
C LEU A 53 14.96 -11.01 11.34
N ASP A 54 16.10 -11.69 11.18
CA ASP A 54 17.44 -11.09 11.30
C ASP A 54 17.68 -9.95 10.30
N ASP A 55 17.08 -10.01 9.11
CA ASP A 55 17.10 -8.95 8.09
C ASP A 55 15.67 -8.43 7.83
N GLU A 56 14.86 -8.32 8.90
CA GLU A 56 13.49 -7.80 8.83
C GLU A 56 13.46 -6.42 8.17
N SER A 57 14.49 -5.61 8.38
CA SER A 57 14.61 -4.27 7.80
C SER A 57 14.54 -4.30 6.27
N LYS A 58 15.22 -5.24 5.59
CA LYS A 58 15.08 -5.38 4.13
C LYS A 58 13.70 -5.87 3.72
N PHE A 59 13.15 -6.81 4.46
CA PHE A 59 11.83 -7.38 4.15
C PHE A 59 10.72 -6.32 4.27
N LEU A 60 10.71 -5.58 5.38
CA LEU A 60 9.78 -4.49 5.64
C LEU A 60 9.98 -3.34 4.63
N SER A 61 11.22 -2.95 4.34
CA SER A 61 11.51 -1.92 3.33
C SER A 61 10.98 -2.32 1.95
N THR A 62 11.09 -3.60 1.57
CA THR A 62 10.56 -4.10 0.29
C THR A 62 9.03 -4.00 0.25
N ILE A 63 8.35 -4.39 1.34
CA ILE A 63 6.90 -4.27 1.47
C ILE A 63 6.46 -2.80 1.35
N GLN A 64 7.17 -1.89 2.01
CA GLN A 64 6.83 -0.47 2.03
C GLN A 64 6.99 0.19 0.65
N VAL A 65 7.99 -0.21 -0.13
CA VAL A 65 8.13 0.24 -1.53
C VAL A 65 6.93 -0.21 -2.35
N VAL A 66 6.47 -1.45 -2.19
CA VAL A 66 5.29 -1.97 -2.90
C VAL A 66 4.02 -1.21 -2.52
N ILE A 67 3.78 -0.98 -1.22
CA ILE A 67 2.66 -0.18 -0.68
C ILE A 67 2.68 1.22 -1.30
N THR A 68 3.85 1.87 -1.31
CA THR A 68 4.01 3.22 -1.85
C THR A 68 3.68 3.28 -3.33
N LEU A 69 4.22 2.34 -4.12
CA LEU A 69 3.96 2.26 -5.57
C LEU A 69 2.47 2.00 -5.86
N ALA A 70 1.84 1.07 -5.14
CA ALA A 70 0.41 0.81 -5.24
C ALA A 70 -0.44 2.05 -4.90
N GLY A 71 -0.05 2.79 -3.86
CA GLY A 71 -0.65 4.07 -3.49
C GLY A 71 -0.53 5.12 -4.59
N MET A 72 0.65 5.27 -5.21
CA MET A 72 0.86 6.19 -6.32
C MET A 72 -0.01 5.87 -7.54
N PHE A 73 -0.15 4.59 -7.92
CA PHE A 73 -1.03 4.19 -9.02
C PHE A 73 -2.50 4.49 -8.72
N SER A 74 -2.93 4.27 -7.48
CA SER A 74 -4.28 4.59 -7.01
C SER A 74 -4.55 6.10 -7.09
N ALA A 75 -3.63 6.91 -6.55
CA ALA A 75 -3.72 8.36 -6.51
C ALA A 75 -3.69 8.97 -7.92
N SER A 76 -2.82 8.48 -8.81
CA SER A 76 -2.77 8.91 -10.22
C SER A 76 -4.08 8.64 -10.94
N SER A 77 -4.63 7.43 -10.79
CA SER A 77 -5.93 7.07 -11.37
C SER A 77 -7.07 7.94 -10.81
N ALA A 78 -7.06 8.22 -9.51
CA ALA A 78 -8.03 9.10 -8.86
C ALA A 78 -7.89 10.57 -9.35
N ALA A 79 -6.67 11.07 -9.50
CA ALA A 79 -6.41 12.43 -9.97
C ALA A 79 -7.00 12.69 -11.35
N VAL A 80 -6.83 11.75 -12.30
CA VAL A 80 -7.42 11.86 -13.64
C VAL A 80 -8.94 11.87 -13.60
N GLN A 81 -9.55 11.03 -12.75
CA GLN A 81 -11.01 10.99 -12.59
C GLN A 81 -11.56 12.25 -11.92
N LEU A 82 -10.84 12.78 -10.94
CA LEU A 82 -11.28 13.93 -10.14
C LEU A 82 -10.98 15.27 -10.82
N ALA A 83 -10.08 15.33 -11.81
CA ALA A 83 -9.68 16.57 -12.47
C ALA A 83 -10.88 17.39 -12.98
N VAL A 84 -11.82 16.75 -13.68
CA VAL A 84 -13.01 17.41 -14.24
C VAL A 84 -14.01 17.89 -13.17
N PRO A 85 -14.49 17.04 -12.24
CA PRO A 85 -15.44 17.49 -11.21
C PRO A 85 -14.83 18.53 -10.26
N VAL A 86 -13.54 18.41 -9.94
CA VAL A 86 -12.82 19.42 -9.14
C VAL A 86 -12.71 20.72 -9.91
N GLY A 87 -12.34 20.71 -11.20
CA GLY A 87 -12.31 21.91 -12.03
C GLY A 87 -13.65 22.66 -12.07
N LYS A 88 -14.76 21.93 -12.25
CA LYS A 88 -16.12 22.51 -12.20
C LYS A 88 -16.46 23.11 -10.83
N LEU A 89 -15.95 22.54 -9.74
CA LEU A 89 -16.13 23.09 -8.40
C LEU A 89 -15.40 24.44 -8.26
N PHE A 90 -14.18 24.55 -8.78
CA PHE A 90 -13.42 25.80 -8.81
C PHE A 90 -14.13 26.89 -9.64
N GLU A 91 -14.64 26.55 -10.83
CA GLU A 91 -15.45 27.47 -11.63
C GLU A 91 -16.68 27.99 -10.85
N LYS A 92 -17.37 27.09 -10.14
CA LYS A 92 -18.52 27.45 -9.29
C LYS A 92 -18.17 28.35 -8.10
N LEU A 93 -16.95 28.24 -7.57
CA LEU A 93 -16.47 29.04 -6.44
C LEU A 93 -16.00 30.45 -6.85
N GLY A 94 -16.24 30.86 -8.11
CA GLY A 94 -16.03 32.22 -8.56
C GLY A 94 -14.63 32.50 -9.11
N THR A 95 -13.74 31.51 -9.16
CA THR A 95 -12.55 31.59 -10.00
C THR A 95 -12.99 31.29 -11.44
N SER A 96 -13.46 32.32 -12.15
CA SER A 96 -13.55 32.27 -13.60
C SER A 96 -12.13 32.07 -14.13
N VAL A 97 -11.73 30.82 -14.34
CA VAL A 97 -10.56 30.51 -15.17
C VAL A 97 -10.96 30.92 -16.57
N ASN A 98 -10.68 32.17 -16.92
CA ASN A 98 -10.66 32.62 -18.30
C ASN A 98 -9.52 31.83 -18.95
N ALA A 99 -9.87 30.67 -19.48
CA ALA A 99 -8.99 29.88 -20.30
C ALA A 99 -8.78 30.68 -21.58
N GLY A 100 -7.80 31.57 -21.55
CA GLY A 100 -7.23 32.21 -22.72
C GLY A 100 -6.55 31.15 -23.58
N TYR A 101 -7.36 30.38 -24.30
CA TYR A 101 -6.95 29.73 -25.53
C TYR A 101 -7.31 30.69 -26.67
N THR A 102 -6.41 31.63 -26.92
CA THR A 102 -6.09 32.08 -28.28
C THR A 102 -4.81 31.39 -28.71
#